data_AF-A0A2R6JJA9-F1
#
_entry.id   AF-A0A2R6JJA9-F1
#
_cell.length_a   1.000
_cell.length_b   1.000
_cell.length_c   1.000
_cell.angle_alpha   90.00
_cell.angle_beta   90.00
_cell.angle_gamma   90.00
#
_symmetry.space_group_name_H-M   'P 1'
#
loop_
_entity.id
_entity.type
_entity.pdbx_description
1 polymer ?
#
loop_
_entity_poly.entity_id
_entity_poly.type
_entity_poly.pdbx_seq_one_letter_code
_entity_poly.pdbx_strand_id
1 'polypeptide(L)'
;MQKNVGGPDRVARLVLGPVLVALGAASYLGYVFPVDDAAGRTVAGVVVLSGLVFLATGAIQRCAFNRLTGTNTYEEPTRWIRAASMLDPSAAVSTT
;
A
#
# COMPACT_ATOMS: atom_id res chain seq x y z
N MET A 1 12.76 -12.22 9.63
CA MET A 1 11.49 -11.55 10.01
C MET A 1 10.77 -11.12 8.74
N GLN A 2 9.52 -11.57 8.54
CA GLN A 2 8.73 -11.13 7.38
C GLN A 2 8.45 -9.63 7.50
N LYS A 3 8.77 -8.89 6.44
CA LYS A 3 8.62 -7.44 6.38
C LYS A 3 7.14 -7.10 6.31
N ASN A 4 6.52 -6.91 7.47
CA ASN A 4 5.10 -6.61 7.61
C ASN A 4 4.89 -5.26 8.30
N VAL A 5 5.23 -4.17 7.63
CA VAL A 5 4.77 -2.82 8.00
C VAL A 5 4.54 -2.03 6.71
N GLY A 6 3.34 -2.17 6.13
CA GLY A 6 2.89 -1.39 4.96
C GLY A 6 2.11 -2.16 3.90
N GLY A 7 2.03 -3.50 3.98
CA GLY A 7 1.23 -4.33 3.06
C GLY A 7 -0.29 -4.16 3.23
N PRO A 8 -0.86 -4.40 4.43
CA PRO A 8 -2.31 -4.35 4.62
C PRO A 8 -2.90 -2.95 4.45
N ASP A 9 -2.25 -1.90 4.96
CA ASP A 9 -2.69 -0.50 4.78
C ASP A 9 -2.71 -0.09 3.30
N ARG A 10 -1.74 -0.56 2.50
CA ARG A 10 -1.74 -0.32 1.05
C ARG A 10 -2.84 -1.07 0.32
N VAL A 11 -3.04 -2.35 0.64
CA VAL A 11 -4.10 -3.16 0.02
C VAL A 11 -5.45 -2.54 0.36
N ALA A 12 -5.66 -2.11 1.60
CA ALA A 12 -6.87 -1.40 2.01
C ALA A 12 -7.10 -0.16 1.14
N ARG A 13 -6.10 0.72 0.98
CA ARG A 13 -6.25 1.95 0.15
C ARG A 13 -6.47 1.67 -1.34
N LEU A 14 -5.81 0.64 -1.88
CA LEU A 14 -5.97 0.23 -3.29
C LEU A 14 -7.31 -0.45 -3.56
N VAL A 15 -7.97 -1.02 -2.55
CA VAL A 15 -9.30 -1.61 -2.68
C VAL A 15 -10.39 -0.57 -2.37
N LEU A 16 -10.26 0.17 -1.26
CA LEU A 16 -11.22 1.21 -0.87
C LEU A 16 -11.26 2.34 -1.89
N GLY A 17 -10.12 2.80 -2.41
CA GLY A 17 -10.07 3.91 -3.37
C GLY A 17 -10.97 3.71 -4.60
N PRO A 18 -10.80 2.63 -5.39
CA PRO A 18 -11.68 2.31 -6.51
C PRO A 18 -13.15 2.16 -6.11
N VAL A 19 -13.43 1.54 -4.97
CA VAL A 19 -14.80 1.35 -4.48
C VAL A 19 -15.46 2.70 -4.19
N LEU A 20 -14.76 3.61 -3.52
CA LEU A 20 -15.27 4.96 -3.26
C LEU A 20 -15.47 5.75 -4.57
N VAL A 21 -14.53 5.68 -5.52
CA VAL A 21 -14.67 6.35 -6.82
C VAL A 21 -15.88 5.80 -7.58
N ALA A 22 -16.04 4.48 -7.65
CA ALA A 22 -17.15 3.85 -8.36
C ALA A 22 -18.49 4.22 -7.74
N LEU A 23 -18.62 4.10 -6.41
CA LEU A 23 -19.86 4.42 -5.70
C LEU A 23 -20.19 5.91 -5.77
N GLY A 24 -19.20 6.78 -5.57
CA GLY A 24 -19.37 8.22 -5.64
C GLY A 24 -19.79 8.68 -7.04
N ALA A 25 -19.12 8.17 -8.08
CA ALA A 25 -19.44 8.50 -9.47
C ALA A 25 -20.82 7.96 -9.88
N ALA A 26 -21.14 6.72 -9.51
CA ALA A 26 -22.43 6.13 -9.78
C ALA A 26 -23.57 6.88 -9.07
N SER A 27 -23.33 7.36 -7.84
CA SER A 27 -24.30 8.20 -7.11
C SER A 27 -24.45 9.57 -7.77
N TYR A 28 -23.34 10.21 -8.15
CA TYR A 28 -23.35 11.51 -8.84
C TYR A 28 -24.10 11.47 -10.19
N LEU A 29 -23.99 10.36 -10.92
CA LEU A 29 -24.69 10.12 -12.18
C LEU A 29 -26.12 9.59 -12.01
N GLY A 30 -26.56 9.32 -10.78
CA GLY A 30 -27.94 8.88 -10.48
C GLY A 30 -28.21 7.38 -10.61
N TYR A 31 -27.17 6.54 -10.67
CA TYR A 31 -27.33 5.09 -10.89
C TYR A 31 -27.56 4.25 -9.63
N VAL A 32 -27.03 4.67 -8.46
CA VAL A 32 -27.09 3.85 -7.22
C VAL A 32 -27.80 4.59 -6.10
N PHE A 33 -27.31 5.77 -5.72
CA PHE A 33 -27.95 6.66 -4.76
C PHE A 33 -28.17 8.02 -5.43
N PRO A 34 -29.30 8.22 -6.12
CA PRO A 34 -29.55 9.47 -6.83
C PRO A 34 -29.57 10.64 -5.85
N VAL A 35 -28.77 11.64 -6.19
CA VAL A 35 -28.64 12.89 -5.44
C VAL A 35 -29.08 14.05 -6.34
N ASP A 36 -30.32 14.49 -6.13
CA ASP A 36 -30.96 15.51 -6.98
C ASP A 36 -30.69 16.94 -6.50
N ASP A 37 -30.35 17.09 -5.23
CA ASP A 37 -30.07 18.38 -4.61
C ASP A 37 -28.57 18.73 -4.67
N ALA A 38 -28.29 20.04 -4.56
CA ALA A 38 -26.93 20.56 -4.62
C ALA A 38 -26.03 20.02 -3.49
N ALA A 39 -26.59 19.76 -2.30
CA ALA A 39 -25.81 19.24 -1.18
C ALA A 39 -25.45 17.77 -1.43
N GLY A 40 -26.39 16.95 -1.89
CA GLY A 40 -26.15 15.56 -2.27
C GLY A 40 -25.07 15.41 -3.35
N ARG A 41 -25.11 16.24 -4.40
CA ARG A 41 -24.05 16.26 -5.44
C ARG A 41 -22.69 16.68 -4.90
N THR A 42 -22.66 17.62 -3.96
CA THR A 42 -21.42 18.05 -3.29
C THR A 42 -20.82 16.89 -2.48
N VAL A 43 -21.63 16.18 -1.71
CA VAL A 43 -21.19 15.02 -0.93
C VAL A 43 -20.68 13.92 -1.85
N ALA A 44 -21.41 13.59 -2.93
CA ALA A 44 -20.96 12.61 -3.91
C ALA A 44 -19.60 13.01 -4.54
N GLY A 45 -19.42 14.29 -4.87
CA GLY A 45 -18.14 14.82 -5.33
C GLY A 45 -17.00 14.62 -4.33
N VAL A 46 -17.24 14.91 -3.05
CA VAL A 46 -16.24 14.69 -1.98
C VAL A 46 -15.87 13.20 -1.88
N VAL A 47 -16.85 12.30 -1.95
CA VAL A 47 -16.60 10.84 -1.90
C VAL A 47 -15.71 10.40 -3.07
N VAL A 48 -15.96 10.88 -4.28
CA VAL A 48 -15.11 10.60 -5.44
C VAL A 48 -13.69 11.12 -5.22
N LEU A 49 -13.55 12.36 -4.74
CA LEU A 49 -12.24 12.96 -4.47
C LEU A 49 -11.48 12.18 -3.40
N SER A 50 -12.13 11.76 -2.31
CA SER A 50 -11.52 10.91 -1.27
C SER A 50 -11.05 9.57 -1.85
N GLY A 51 -11.85 8.94 -2.71
CA GLY A 51 -11.47 7.71 -3.40
C GLY A 51 -10.24 7.87 -4.29
N LEU A 52 -10.16 8.99 -5.04
CA LEU A 52 -8.99 9.34 -5.83
C LEU A 52 -7.75 9.58 -4.96
N VAL A 53 -7.89 10.24 -3.82
CA VAL A 53 -6.78 10.44 -2.87
C VAL A 53 -6.29 9.10 -2.31
N PHE A 54 -7.18 8.17 -1.97
CA PHE A 54 -6.79 6.82 -1.53
C PHE A 54 -6.10 6.02 -2.63
N LEU A 55 -6.58 6.13 -3.87
CA LEU A 55 -5.91 5.55 -5.03
C LEU A 55 -4.51 6.12 -5.23
N ALA A 56 -4.40 7.46 -5.25
CA ALA A 56 -3.13 8.15 -5.42
C ALA A 56 -2.16 7.78 -4.29
N THR A 57 -2.60 7.79 -3.03
CA THR A 57 -1.73 7.44 -1.88
C THR A 57 -1.38 5.95 -1.80
N GLY A 58 -2.28 5.06 -2.24
CA GLY A 58 -1.99 3.62 -2.35
C GLY A 58 -1.06 3.27 -3.53
N ALA A 59 -1.15 4.02 -4.63
CA ALA A 59 -0.31 3.89 -5.81
C ALA A 59 1.08 4.52 -5.61
N ILE A 60 1.12 5.71 -4.98
CA ILE A 60 2.34 6.44 -4.61
C ILE A 60 2.89 5.83 -3.32
N GLN A 61 3.39 4.60 -3.41
CA GLN A 61 4.30 4.09 -2.39
C GLN A 61 5.73 4.45 -2.75
N ARG A 62 6.59 4.48 -1.71
CA ARG A 62 8.05 4.42 -1.84
C ARG A 62 8.52 3.42 -2.89
N CYS A 63 7.78 2.39 -3.30
CA CYS A 63 8.15 1.53 -4.42
C CYS A 63 8.34 2.25 -5.77
N ALA A 64 7.62 3.33 -6.06
CA ALA A 64 7.88 4.14 -7.27
C ALA A 64 9.18 4.94 -7.10
N PHE A 65 9.33 5.62 -5.97
CA PHE A 65 10.54 6.38 -5.64
C PHE A 65 11.78 5.49 -5.50
N ASN A 66 11.67 4.33 -4.85
CA ASN A 66 12.71 3.34 -4.57
C ASN A 66 13.00 2.43 -5.78
N ARG A 67 12.06 2.30 -6.74
CA ARG A 67 12.33 1.79 -8.10
C ARG A 67 13.01 2.85 -8.97
N LEU A 68 12.62 4.12 -8.85
CA LEU A 68 13.20 5.24 -9.61
C LEU A 68 14.61 5.60 -9.13
N THR A 69 14.88 5.54 -7.82
CA THR A 69 16.20 5.80 -7.23
C THR A 69 17.05 4.54 -7.08
N GLY A 70 16.55 3.37 -7.49
CA GLY A 70 17.28 2.10 -7.44
C GLY A 70 17.80 1.70 -6.05
N THR A 71 17.32 2.35 -4.98
CA THR A 71 17.93 2.20 -3.65
C THR A 71 17.32 1.01 -2.93
N ASN A 72 17.91 -0.16 -3.09
CA ASN A 72 17.43 -1.36 -2.42
C ASN A 72 17.80 -1.31 -0.92
N THR A 73 16.91 -0.83 -0.04
CA THR A 73 17.12 -0.82 1.43
C THR A 73 16.94 -2.21 2.06
N TYR A 74 17.17 -3.28 1.32
CA TYR A 74 17.46 -4.57 1.93
C TYR A 74 18.95 -4.58 2.18
N GLU A 75 19.36 -4.05 3.34
CA GLU A 75 20.65 -4.41 3.89
C GLU A 75 20.62 -5.92 4.11
N GLU A 76 21.39 -6.64 3.31
CA GLU A 76 21.69 -8.04 3.53
C GLU A 76 22.40 -8.16 4.89
N PRO A 77 21.81 -8.83 5.91
CA PRO A 77 22.50 -9.09 7.18
C PRO A 77 23.59 -10.16 7.01
N THR A 78 23.86 -10.63 5.78
CA THR A 78 24.63 -11.84 5.50
C THR A 78 26.13 -11.71 5.81
N ARG A 79 26.65 -10.49 6.04
CA ARG A 79 28.06 -10.28 6.41
C ARG A 79 28.37 -10.77 7.83
N TRP A 80 27.49 -10.52 8.81
CA TRP A 80 27.78 -10.88 10.21
C TRP A 80 27.46 -12.34 10.53
N ILE A 81 26.50 -12.96 9.83
CA ILE A 81 26.20 -14.39 9.97
C ILE A 81 27.39 -15.23 9.47
N ARG A 82 27.99 -14.86 8.34
CA ARG A 82 29.18 -15.54 7.79
C ARG A 82 30.42 -15.33 8.68
N ALA A 83 30.55 -14.16 9.31
CA ALA A 83 31.61 -13.88 10.28
C ALA A 83 31.43 -14.65 11.60
N ALA A 84 30.19 -14.78 12.08
CA ALA A 84 29.86 -15.55 13.27
C ALA A 84 30.12 -17.05 13.09
N SER A 85 29.80 -17.62 11.92
CA SER A 85 30.10 -19.03 11.59
C SER A 85 31.59 -19.35 11.47
N MET A 86 32.44 -18.34 11.26
CA MET A 86 33.90 -18.52 11.26
C MET A 86 34.50 -18.52 12.67
N LEU A 87 33.79 -17.96 13.65
CA LEU A 87 34.23 -17.88 15.06
C LEU A 87 33.65 -19.02 15.92
N ASP A 88 32.57 -19.69 15.48
CA ASP A 88 31.98 -20.83 16.17
C ASP A 88 31.54 -21.93 15.18
N PRO A 89 32.41 -22.90 14.85
CA PRO A 89 32.08 -24.01 13.94
C PRO A 89 31.04 -24.98 14.52
N SER A 90 30.73 -24.93 15.81
CA SER A 90 29.71 -25.78 16.45
C SER A 90 28.27 -25.38 16.09
N ALA A 91 28.05 -24.14 15.67
CA ALA A 91 26.73 -23.63 15.31
C ALA A 91 26.22 -24.13 13.93
N ALA A 92 27.10 -24.68 13.08
CA ALA A 92 26.76 -25.13 11.73
C ALA A 92 26.08 -26.51 11.66
N VAL A 93 26.09 -27.28 12.76
CA VAL A 93 25.66 -28.69 12.78
C VAL A 93 24.19 -28.87 13.20
N SER A 94 23.53 -27.82 13.71
CA SER A 94 22.20 -27.96 14.37
C SER A 94 20.99 -27.67 13.48
N THR A 95 21.15 -27.52 12.16
CA THR A 95 20.05 -27.20 11.24
C THR A 95 19.93 -28.21 10.09
N THR A 96 19.85 -29.50 10.43
CA THR A 96 19.23 -30.53 9.58
C THR A 96 17.97 -31.05 10.22
#